data_AF-A0A9X1MCB5-F1
#
_entry.id   AF-A0A9X1MCB5-F1
#
_cell.length_a   1.000
_cell.length_b   1.000
_cell.length_c   1.000
_cell.angle_alpha   90.00
_cell.angle_beta   90.00
_cell.angle_gamma   90.00
#
_symmetry.space_group_name_H-M   'P 1'
#
loop_
_entity.id
_entity.type
_entity.pdbx_description
1 polymer ?
#
loop_
_entity_poly.entity_id
_entity_poly.type
_entity_poly.pdbx_seq_one_letter_code
_entity_poly.pdbx_strand_id
1 'polypeptide(L)'
;MTWRWYEVDAASLEFEHRSDWAVEEIDPIANDPAGGVSLEVRDGGGRLIAGLDTGVITDLVCTPTGQPPAYVEYDAQPMPELESAGGTEQRFVYRSVSPAPGAGAQVTYAVVSGPVPTPEAVACGLFDYFDLTESSGGRFSGAVHADEGSSVEQHLQKAAAFENSQEFRDVKRMLVSLRNTD
;
A
#
# COMPACT_ATOMS: atom_id res chain seq x y z
N MET A 1 13.78 14.10 15.62
CA MET A 1 13.45 13.36 14.38
C MET A 1 12.78 14.35 13.46
N THR A 2 13.27 14.49 12.23
CA THR A 2 12.80 15.51 11.28
C THR A 2 12.16 14.83 10.08
N TRP A 3 11.02 15.36 9.63
CA TRP A 3 10.28 14.92 8.45
C TRP A 3 10.54 15.90 7.31
N ARG A 4 10.56 15.39 6.07
CA ARG A 4 10.73 16.20 4.86
C ARG A 4 9.80 15.69 3.76
N TRP A 5 9.41 16.59 2.87
CA TRP A 5 8.67 16.25 1.66
C TRP A 5 9.61 15.66 0.60
N TYR A 6 9.11 14.68 -0.12
CA TYR A 6 9.67 14.17 -1.36
C TYR A 6 8.68 14.47 -2.47
N GLU A 7 9.12 15.24 -3.47
CA GLU A 7 8.34 15.60 -4.65
C GLU A 7 8.53 14.52 -5.72
N VAL A 8 7.43 14.06 -6.31
CA VAL A 8 7.39 13.10 -7.42
C VAL A 8 6.86 13.84 -8.64
N ASP A 9 7.68 14.78 -9.15
CA ASP A 9 7.30 15.77 -10.18
C ASP A 9 6.57 15.14 -11.38
N ALA A 10 7.09 14.03 -11.89
CA ALA A 10 6.54 13.35 -13.06
C ALA A 10 5.13 12.76 -12.84
N ALA A 11 4.72 12.57 -11.58
CA ALA A 11 3.37 12.11 -11.22
C ALA A 11 2.51 13.22 -10.59
N SER A 12 3.06 14.43 -10.39
CA SER A 12 2.40 15.52 -9.64
C SER A 12 1.91 15.05 -8.26
N LEU A 13 2.77 14.32 -7.55
CA LEU A 13 2.52 13.78 -6.22
C LEU A 13 3.63 14.22 -5.27
N GLU A 14 3.33 14.28 -3.98
CA GLU A 14 4.32 14.41 -2.94
C GLU A 14 3.93 13.62 -1.69
N PHE A 15 4.92 13.26 -0.87
CA PHE A 15 4.70 12.62 0.43
C PHE A 15 5.79 13.00 1.43
N GLU A 16 5.47 12.97 2.72
CA GLU A 16 6.45 13.11 3.79
C GLU A 16 7.20 11.80 4.04
N HIS A 17 8.50 11.89 4.30
CA HIS A 17 9.27 10.78 4.83
C HIS A 17 10.23 11.23 5.93
N ARG A 18 10.70 10.27 6.74
CA ARG A 18 11.72 10.57 7.74
C ARG A 18 13.03 10.96 7.07
N SER A 19 13.69 11.97 7.60
CA SER A 19 14.97 12.47 7.08
C SER A 19 16.11 11.45 7.08
N ASP A 20 16.06 10.44 7.96
CA ASP A 20 17.00 9.33 8.00
C ASP A 20 16.64 8.17 7.05
N TRP A 21 15.52 8.26 6.34
CA TRP A 21 15.13 7.29 5.31
C TRP A 21 15.63 7.73 3.94
N ALA A 22 15.97 6.75 3.11
CA ALA A 22 16.33 6.94 1.71
C ALA A 22 15.09 6.73 0.83
N VAL A 23 14.92 7.61 -0.16
CA VAL A 23 13.96 7.43 -1.25
C VAL A 23 14.79 7.37 -2.52
N GLU A 24 14.66 6.29 -3.27
CA GLU A 24 15.45 6.01 -4.47
C GLU A 24 14.51 5.72 -5.63
N GLU A 25 14.70 6.43 -6.73
CA GLU A 25 14.03 6.11 -7.99
C GLU A 25 14.67 4.88 -8.62
N ILE A 26 13.83 3.97 -9.11
CA ILE A 26 14.23 2.74 -9.80
C ILE A 26 13.59 2.69 -11.18
N ASP A 27 13.99 1.70 -12.00
CA ASP A 27 13.39 1.51 -13.32
C ASP A 27 11.86 1.41 -13.22
N PRO A 28 11.09 2.29 -13.89
CA PRO A 28 9.64 2.30 -13.78
C PRO A 28 9.02 1.00 -14.28
N ILE A 29 8.07 0.46 -13.51
CA ILE A 29 7.30 -0.73 -13.90
C ILE A 29 6.00 -0.39 -14.66
N ALA A 30 5.76 0.89 -14.93
CA ALA A 30 4.56 1.41 -15.54
C ALA A 30 4.19 0.67 -16.84
N ASN A 31 2.90 0.41 -17.01
CA ASN A 31 2.32 -0.17 -18.23
C ASN A 31 1.36 0.81 -18.93
N ASP A 32 1.15 2.01 -18.38
CA ASP A 32 0.52 3.12 -19.08
C ASP A 32 1.47 3.69 -20.17
N PRO A 33 1.01 3.86 -21.43
CA PRO A 33 1.79 4.53 -22.47
C PRO A 33 2.26 5.96 -22.12
N ALA A 34 1.58 6.65 -21.20
CA ALA A 34 2.01 7.94 -20.66
C ALA A 34 3.24 7.84 -19.74
N GLY A 35 3.62 6.62 -19.35
CA GLY A 35 4.71 6.34 -18.43
C GLY A 35 4.28 6.38 -16.96
N GLY A 36 5.28 6.36 -16.08
CA GLY A 36 5.09 6.40 -14.64
C GLY A 36 6.45 6.43 -13.92
N VAL A 37 6.40 6.43 -12.60
CA VAL A 37 7.58 6.48 -11.72
C VAL A 37 7.52 5.29 -10.78
N SER A 38 8.69 4.70 -10.49
CA SER A 38 8.85 3.70 -9.44
C SER A 38 9.89 4.18 -8.43
N LEU A 39 9.53 4.18 -7.15
CA LEU A 39 10.38 4.57 -6.03
C LEU A 39 10.44 3.45 -4.99
N GLU A 40 11.59 3.28 -4.36
CA GLU A 40 11.75 2.52 -3.13
C GLU A 40 12.02 3.45 -1.95
N VAL A 41 11.37 3.19 -0.83
CA VAL A 41 11.64 3.86 0.45
C VAL A 41 12.29 2.87 1.41
N ARG A 42 13.50 3.20 1.86
CA ARG A 42 14.31 2.37 2.77
C ARG A 42 14.52 3.08 4.11
N ASP A 43 14.44 2.35 5.21
CA ASP A 43 14.73 2.91 6.54
C ASP A 43 16.21 3.30 6.70
N GLY A 44 16.58 3.92 7.82
CA GLY A 44 17.97 4.30 8.10
C GLY A 44 18.94 3.12 8.24
N GLY A 45 18.45 1.88 8.27
CA GLY A 45 19.23 0.65 8.18
C GLY A 45 19.32 0.06 6.77
N GLY A 46 18.70 0.69 5.77
CA GLY A 46 18.68 0.26 4.37
C GLY A 46 17.61 -0.79 4.04
N ARG A 47 16.75 -1.16 5.00
CA ARG A 47 15.67 -2.12 4.77
C ARG A 47 14.55 -1.45 3.99
N LEU A 48 14.06 -2.12 2.94
CA LEU A 48 12.89 -1.68 2.18
C LEU A 48 11.65 -1.67 3.07
N ILE A 49 10.94 -0.53 3.08
CA ILE A 49 9.76 -0.32 3.89
C ILE A 49 8.52 -0.18 3.00
N ALA A 50 8.61 0.60 1.92
CA ALA A 50 7.52 0.72 0.96
C ALA A 50 8.06 0.96 -0.45
N GLY A 51 7.25 0.65 -1.45
CA GLY A 51 7.45 1.08 -2.83
C GLY A 51 6.27 1.93 -3.30
N LEU A 52 6.55 2.96 -4.09
CA LEU A 52 5.56 3.74 -4.83
C LEU A 52 5.75 3.47 -6.33
N ASP A 53 4.73 2.95 -6.97
CA ASP A 53 4.65 2.80 -8.43
C ASP A 53 3.48 3.63 -8.96
N THR A 54 3.67 4.35 -10.06
CA THR A 54 2.59 5.07 -10.79
C THR A 54 2.53 4.64 -12.25
N GLY A 55 1.47 5.03 -12.97
CA GLY A 55 1.26 4.60 -14.35
C GLY A 55 0.92 3.11 -14.45
N VAL A 56 0.26 2.58 -13.42
CA VAL A 56 -0.19 1.19 -13.36
C VAL A 56 -1.64 1.12 -13.83
N ILE A 57 -1.89 0.33 -14.86
CA ILE A 57 -3.22 -0.04 -15.36
C ILE A 57 -3.52 -1.44 -14.82
N THR A 58 -4.59 -1.55 -14.03
CA THR A 58 -5.04 -2.83 -13.49
C THR A 58 -6.29 -3.33 -14.22
N ASP A 59 -6.19 -4.50 -14.83
CA ASP A 59 -7.35 -5.21 -15.40
C ASP A 59 -7.66 -6.42 -14.51
N LEU A 60 -8.68 -6.33 -13.66
CA LEU A 60 -9.11 -7.47 -12.84
C LEU A 60 -10.26 -8.23 -13.52
N VAL A 61 -9.93 -9.41 -14.03
CA VAL A 61 -10.91 -10.48 -14.25
C VAL A 61 -10.70 -11.50 -13.14
N CYS A 62 -11.63 -11.57 -12.18
CA CYS A 62 -11.58 -12.59 -11.15
C CYS A 62 -12.74 -13.60 -11.27
N THR A 63 -12.43 -14.86 -10.97
CA THR A 63 -13.41 -15.93 -10.74
C THR A 63 -13.34 -16.31 -9.26
N PRO A 64 -14.41 -16.08 -8.46
CA PRO A 64 -14.41 -16.42 -7.04
C PRO A 64 -14.08 -17.89 -6.82
N THR A 65 -13.13 -18.18 -5.94
CA THR A 65 -12.65 -19.56 -5.66
C THR A 65 -13.56 -20.34 -4.71
N GLY A 66 -14.72 -19.78 -4.33
CA GLY A 66 -15.77 -20.45 -3.56
C GLY A 66 -15.56 -20.48 -2.04
N GLN A 67 -14.34 -20.24 -1.53
CA GLN A 67 -14.09 -20.00 -0.11
C GLN A 67 -13.65 -18.54 0.13
N PRO A 68 -14.34 -17.78 1.00
CA PRO A 68 -13.92 -16.42 1.30
C PRO A 68 -12.63 -16.45 2.14
N PRO A 69 -11.59 -15.69 1.76
CA PRO A 69 -10.39 -15.58 2.57
C PRO A 69 -10.69 -14.94 3.92
N ALA A 70 -9.89 -15.27 4.93
CA ALA A 70 -9.96 -14.55 6.20
C ALA A 70 -9.37 -13.16 6.00
N TYR A 71 -10.14 -12.14 6.41
CA TYR A 71 -9.82 -10.72 6.22
C TYR A 71 -9.89 -9.98 7.53
N VAL A 72 -8.88 -9.17 7.82
CA VAL A 72 -8.85 -8.27 8.97
C VAL A 72 -8.27 -6.93 8.54
N GLU A 73 -9.01 -5.83 8.73
CA GLU A 73 -8.44 -4.48 8.75
C GLU A 73 -8.04 -4.16 10.19
N TYR A 74 -6.76 -3.90 10.42
CA TYR A 74 -6.23 -3.47 11.71
C TYR A 74 -6.42 -1.96 11.89
N ASP A 75 -6.15 -1.20 10.82
CA ASP A 75 -6.25 0.26 10.82
C ASP A 75 -6.62 0.76 9.42
N ALA A 76 -7.32 1.90 9.35
CA ALA A 76 -7.70 2.55 8.11
C ALA A 76 -7.89 4.05 8.32
N GLN A 77 -7.59 4.85 7.30
CA GLN A 77 -7.75 6.30 7.36
C GLN A 77 -8.10 6.87 5.98
N PRO A 78 -9.17 7.69 5.86
CA PRO A 78 -9.45 8.43 4.63
C PRO A 78 -8.29 9.36 4.24
N MET A 79 -8.06 9.53 2.94
CA MET A 79 -7.01 10.39 2.38
C MET A 79 -7.61 11.38 1.37
N PRO A 80 -8.34 12.41 1.84
CA PRO A 80 -9.04 13.35 0.95
C PRO A 80 -8.11 14.26 0.14
N GLU A 81 -6.85 14.41 0.58
CA GLU A 81 -5.84 15.21 -0.12
C GLU A 81 -5.22 14.45 -1.33
N LEU A 82 -5.51 13.15 -1.47
CA LEU A 82 -5.14 12.36 -2.63
C LEU A 82 -6.38 12.21 -3.51
N GLU A 83 -6.46 13.06 -4.52
CA GLU A 83 -7.52 13.09 -5.51
C GLU A 83 -7.23 12.11 -6.65
N SER A 84 -8.30 11.53 -7.18
CA SER A 84 -8.27 10.79 -8.43
C SER A 84 -9.08 11.55 -9.49
N ALA A 85 -8.65 11.51 -10.75
CA ALA A 85 -9.38 12.15 -11.85
C ALA A 85 -10.83 11.63 -11.99
N GLY A 86 -11.08 10.37 -11.59
CA GLY A 86 -12.41 9.76 -11.58
C GLY A 86 -13.28 10.09 -10.35
N GLY A 87 -12.74 10.81 -9.36
CA GLY A 87 -13.45 11.15 -8.12
C GLY A 87 -13.62 10.00 -7.14
N THR A 88 -12.93 8.87 -7.34
CA THR A 88 -12.84 7.78 -6.36
C THR A 88 -12.11 8.27 -5.10
N GLU A 89 -12.74 8.09 -3.94
CA GLU A 89 -12.12 8.37 -2.64
C GLU A 89 -10.96 7.41 -2.37
N GLN A 90 -9.86 7.96 -1.84
CA GLN A 90 -8.66 7.22 -1.46
C GLN A 90 -8.59 7.01 0.04
N ARG A 91 -7.96 5.92 0.47
CA ARG A 91 -7.72 5.64 1.89
C ARG A 91 -6.44 4.86 2.10
N PHE A 92 -5.84 5.05 3.27
CA PHE A 92 -4.85 4.14 3.82
C PHE A 92 -5.54 2.93 4.45
N VAL A 93 -4.93 1.77 4.30
CA VAL A 93 -5.31 0.51 4.98
C VAL A 93 -4.09 -0.21 5.51
N TYR A 94 -4.22 -0.81 6.70
CA TYR A 94 -3.34 -1.85 7.20
C TYR A 94 -4.16 -3.10 7.49
N ARG A 95 -3.87 -4.20 6.78
CA ARG A 95 -4.74 -5.37 6.74
C ARG A 95 -4.00 -6.69 6.60
N SER A 96 -4.70 -7.78 6.93
CA SER A 96 -4.28 -9.13 6.56
C SER A 96 -5.32 -9.86 5.71
N VAL A 97 -4.82 -10.70 4.81
CA VAL A 97 -5.60 -11.61 3.97
C VAL A 97 -4.99 -13.00 4.09
N SER A 98 -5.79 -14.00 4.44
CA SER A 98 -5.38 -15.41 4.42
C SER A 98 -6.28 -16.19 3.45
N PRO A 99 -5.74 -16.71 2.32
CA PRO A 99 -6.52 -17.35 1.25
C PRO A 99 -7.22 -18.64 1.70
N ALA A 100 -6.64 -19.35 2.67
CA ALA A 100 -7.23 -20.53 3.28
C ALA A 100 -6.59 -20.79 4.65
N PRO A 101 -7.29 -21.49 5.58
CA PRO A 101 -6.69 -21.92 6.83
C PRO A 101 -5.39 -22.72 6.59
N GLY A 102 -4.28 -22.27 7.18
CA GLY A 102 -2.97 -22.91 7.02
C GLY A 102 -2.18 -22.49 5.77
N ALA A 103 -2.78 -21.74 4.85
CA ALA A 103 -2.03 -21.05 3.80
C ALA A 103 -1.38 -19.77 4.36
N GLY A 104 -0.28 -19.32 3.75
CA GLY A 104 0.41 -18.11 4.16
C GLY A 104 -0.54 -16.91 4.19
N ALA A 105 -0.45 -16.09 5.24
CA ALA A 105 -1.17 -14.82 5.31
C ALA A 105 -0.33 -13.71 4.68
N GLN A 106 -0.97 -12.84 3.93
CA GLN A 106 -0.40 -11.59 3.45
C GLN A 106 -0.80 -10.49 4.42
N VAL A 107 0.19 -9.68 4.83
CA VAL A 107 -0.02 -8.55 5.75
C VAL A 107 0.58 -7.31 5.10
N THR A 108 -0.25 -6.37 4.70
CA THR A 108 0.17 -5.18 3.96
C THR A 108 -0.40 -3.91 4.56
N TYR A 109 0.36 -2.82 4.41
CA TYR A 109 -0.13 -1.47 4.55
C TYR A 109 -0.03 -0.78 3.20
N ALA A 110 -1.09 -0.10 2.79
CA ALA A 110 -1.19 0.44 1.44
C ALA A 110 -2.14 1.64 1.36
N VAL A 111 -1.93 2.45 0.32
CA VAL A 111 -2.95 3.38 -0.20
C VAL A 111 -3.84 2.62 -1.19
N VAL A 112 -5.16 2.71 -1.02
CA VAL A 112 -6.15 2.02 -1.86
C VAL A 112 -7.32 2.94 -2.24
N SER A 113 -7.88 2.66 -3.43
CA SER A 113 -9.13 3.25 -3.91
C SER A 113 -10.36 2.58 -3.30
N GLY A 114 -11.36 3.40 -3.00
CA GLY A 114 -12.73 2.94 -2.75
C GLY A 114 -13.00 2.45 -1.33
N PRO A 115 -14.21 1.92 -1.10
CA PRO A 115 -14.70 1.60 0.23
C PRO A 115 -14.00 0.38 0.85
N VAL A 116 -14.39 0.05 2.08
CA VAL A 116 -14.09 -1.25 2.69
C VAL A 116 -14.61 -2.36 1.76
N PRO A 117 -13.77 -3.35 1.38
CA PRO A 117 -14.17 -4.35 0.40
C PRO A 117 -15.28 -5.26 0.95
N THR A 118 -16.21 -5.65 0.09
CA THR A 118 -17.23 -6.65 0.45
C THR A 118 -16.60 -8.05 0.53
N PRO A 119 -17.25 -9.03 1.21
CA PRO A 119 -16.76 -10.40 1.23
C PRO A 119 -16.54 -11.01 -0.16
N GLU A 120 -17.34 -10.62 -1.16
CA GLU A 120 -17.20 -11.06 -2.55
C GLU A 120 -15.94 -10.46 -3.19
N ALA A 121 -15.67 -9.17 -2.96
CA ALA A 121 -14.45 -8.51 -3.44
C ALA A 121 -13.21 -9.14 -2.78
N VAL A 122 -13.28 -9.43 -1.48
CA VAL A 122 -12.25 -10.14 -0.73
C VAL A 122 -12.01 -11.54 -1.33
N ALA A 123 -13.06 -12.28 -1.69
CA ALA A 123 -12.96 -13.58 -2.36
C ALA A 123 -12.38 -13.49 -3.78
N CYS A 124 -12.48 -12.33 -4.43
CA CYS A 124 -11.83 -12.07 -5.71
C CYS A 124 -10.34 -11.71 -5.59
N GLY A 125 -9.82 -11.63 -4.37
CA GLY A 125 -8.48 -11.10 -4.11
C GLY A 125 -8.49 -9.57 -4.06
N LEU A 126 -7.60 -9.03 -3.24
CA LEU A 126 -7.49 -7.60 -3.03
C LEU A 126 -6.21 -7.09 -3.67
N PHE A 127 -6.31 -5.97 -4.37
CA PHE A 127 -5.16 -5.24 -4.90
C PHE A 127 -4.90 -4.01 -4.05
N ASP A 128 -3.64 -3.83 -3.68
CA ASP A 128 -3.16 -2.62 -3.01
C ASP A 128 -2.89 -1.57 -4.09
N TYR A 129 -3.95 -0.89 -4.53
CA TYR A 129 -3.92 0.03 -5.66
C TYR A 129 -4.88 1.22 -5.44
N PHE A 130 -4.44 2.41 -5.85
CA PHE A 130 -5.19 3.65 -5.82
C PHE A 130 -5.31 4.25 -7.21
N ASP A 131 -6.45 4.87 -7.51
CA ASP A 131 -6.68 5.58 -8.77
C ASP A 131 -5.96 6.94 -8.73
N LEU A 132 -5.37 7.34 -9.87
CA LEU A 132 -4.70 8.64 -9.98
C LEU A 132 -5.21 9.42 -11.20
N THR A 133 -5.11 8.82 -12.39
CA THR A 133 -5.55 9.38 -13.66
C THR A 133 -6.87 8.75 -14.12
N GLU A 134 -7.38 9.14 -15.29
CA GLU A 134 -8.57 8.50 -15.88
C GLU A 134 -8.32 7.05 -16.33
N SER A 135 -7.07 6.70 -16.64
CA SER A 135 -6.70 5.41 -17.24
C SER A 135 -5.78 4.56 -16.38
N SER A 136 -5.14 5.14 -15.37
CA SER A 136 -4.13 4.50 -14.56
C SER A 136 -4.08 5.07 -13.14
N GLY A 137 -3.29 4.44 -12.31
CA GLY A 137 -3.14 4.76 -10.91
C GLY A 137 -1.80 4.36 -10.40
N GLY A 138 -1.74 4.03 -9.13
CA GLY A 138 -0.51 3.65 -8.48
C GLY A 138 -0.67 2.65 -7.35
N ARG A 139 0.48 2.21 -6.87
CA ARG A 139 0.61 1.35 -5.71
C ARG A 139 1.61 2.01 -4.78
N PHE A 140 1.15 2.48 -3.62
CA PHE A 140 2.04 2.88 -2.53
C PHE A 140 1.83 1.93 -1.37
N SER A 141 2.76 0.99 -1.16
CA SER A 141 2.54 -0.10 -0.21
C SER A 141 3.82 -0.70 0.34
N GLY A 142 3.70 -1.37 1.48
CA GLY A 142 4.71 -2.26 2.03
C GLY A 142 4.07 -3.44 2.77
N ALA A 143 4.90 -4.30 3.35
CA ALA A 143 4.45 -5.52 3.98
C ALA A 143 5.11 -5.77 5.34
N VAL A 144 4.38 -6.44 6.22
CA VAL A 144 4.98 -7.09 7.38
C VAL A 144 5.35 -8.50 6.95
N HIS A 145 6.63 -8.84 7.03
CA HIS A 145 7.09 -10.19 6.69
C HIS A 145 7.01 -11.13 7.89
N ALA A 146 6.64 -12.39 7.61
CA ALA A 146 6.76 -13.47 8.55
C ALA A 146 8.23 -13.69 8.92
N ASP A 147 8.50 -13.98 10.18
CA ASP A 147 9.84 -14.38 10.59
C ASP A 147 10.12 -15.80 10.09
N GLU A 148 11.38 -16.09 9.79
CA GLU A 148 11.77 -17.42 9.32
C GLU A 148 11.34 -18.49 10.32
N GLY A 149 10.64 -19.52 9.83
CA GLY A 149 10.12 -20.62 10.66
C GLY A 149 8.88 -20.30 11.49
N SER A 150 8.32 -19.09 11.41
CA SER A 150 7.08 -18.75 12.13
C SER A 150 5.83 -19.38 11.50
N SER A 151 4.85 -19.72 12.34
CA SER A 151 3.54 -20.17 11.87
C SER A 151 2.68 -19.00 11.36
N VAL A 152 1.65 -19.30 10.57
CA VAL A 152 0.66 -18.29 10.12
C VAL A 152 0.05 -17.55 11.31
N GLU A 153 -0.25 -18.25 12.39
CA GLU A 153 -0.84 -17.64 13.58
C GLU A 153 0.15 -16.71 14.31
N GLN A 154 1.43 -17.10 14.41
CA GLN A 154 2.48 -16.22 14.94
C GLN A 154 2.66 -14.98 14.07
N HIS A 155 2.60 -15.14 12.74
CA HIS A 155 2.68 -14.01 11.82
C HIS A 155 1.52 -13.03 11.99
N LEU A 156 0.28 -13.53 12.12
CA LEU A 156 -0.90 -12.70 12.37
C LEU A 156 -0.87 -12.01 13.74
N GLN A 157 -0.33 -12.67 14.78
CA GLN A 157 -0.10 -12.05 16.09
C GLN A 157 0.93 -10.93 16.02
N LYS A 158 2.04 -11.14 15.29
CA LYS A 158 3.04 -10.10 15.01
C LYS A 158 2.40 -8.91 14.28
N ALA A 159 1.56 -9.18 13.27
CA ALA A 159 0.84 -8.15 12.52
C ALA A 159 -0.07 -7.32 13.43
N ALA A 160 -0.86 -7.95 14.29
CA ALA A 160 -1.72 -7.25 15.25
C ALA A 160 -0.91 -6.41 16.24
N ALA A 161 0.27 -6.88 16.66
CA ALA A 161 1.16 -6.12 17.55
C ALA A 161 1.85 -4.94 16.83
N PHE A 162 2.14 -5.08 15.53
CA PHE A 162 2.87 -4.08 14.74
C PHE A 162 2.15 -2.73 14.70
N GLU A 163 0.82 -2.71 14.68
CA GLU A 163 0.00 -1.47 14.70
C GLU A 163 0.36 -0.53 15.87
N ASN A 164 0.85 -1.08 16.99
CA ASN A 164 1.21 -0.30 18.17
C ASN A 164 2.68 0.16 18.18
N SER A 165 3.47 -0.25 17.18
CA SER A 165 4.90 0.02 17.09
C SER A 165 5.20 1.45 16.65
N GLN A 166 6.43 1.91 16.94
CA GLN A 166 6.90 3.19 16.39
C GLN A 166 7.07 3.13 14.87
N GLU A 167 7.54 2.00 14.36
CA GLU A 167 7.73 1.79 12.92
C GLU A 167 6.40 1.96 12.17
N PHE A 168 5.33 1.34 12.65
CA PHE A 168 4.02 1.51 12.03
C PHE A 168 3.53 2.96 12.04
N ARG A 169 3.71 3.69 13.15
CA ARG A 169 3.36 5.11 13.22
C ARG A 169 4.09 5.96 12.18
N ASP A 170 5.38 5.68 11.97
CA ASP A 170 6.19 6.39 10.98
C ASP A 170 5.76 6.01 9.55
N VAL A 171 5.58 4.73 9.27
CA VAL A 171 5.11 4.24 7.96
C VAL A 171 3.73 4.78 7.64
N LYS A 172 2.78 4.70 8.58
CA LYS A 172 1.43 5.26 8.40
C LYS A 172 1.52 6.74 8.05
N ARG A 173 2.32 7.53 8.79
CA ARG A 173 2.48 8.96 8.51
C ARG A 173 2.97 9.21 7.08
N MET A 174 3.94 8.42 6.60
CA MET A 174 4.41 8.51 5.22
C MET A 174 3.29 8.22 4.22
N LEU A 175 2.61 7.07 4.33
CA LEU A 175 1.58 6.71 3.36
C LEU A 175 0.39 7.68 3.37
N VAL A 176 -0.11 8.09 4.56
CA VAL A 176 -1.27 9.01 4.66
C VAL A 176 -0.94 10.44 4.23
N SER A 177 0.34 10.79 4.11
CA SER A 177 0.78 12.10 3.63
C SER A 177 0.86 12.20 2.11
N LEU A 178 0.70 11.08 1.38
CA LEU A 178 0.65 11.10 -0.08
C LEU A 178 -0.53 11.97 -0.53
N ARG A 179 -0.25 12.91 -1.42
CA ARG A 179 -1.22 13.86 -1.98
C ARG A 179 -0.79 14.38 -3.34
N ASN A 180 -1.70 15.00 -4.06
CA ASN A 180 -1.39 15.72 -5.30
C ASN A 180 -0.60 17.00 -4.99
N THR A 181 0.31 17.37 -5.89
CA THR A 181 0.93 18.69 -5.90
C THR A 181 0.07 19.63 -6.75
N ASP A 182 -0.38 20.74 -6.17
CA ASP A 182 -1.13 21.81 -6.88
C ASP A 182 -0.34 22.45 -8.04
#